data_AF-R5ZU89-F1
#
_entry.id   AF-R5ZU89-F1
#
_cell.length_a   1.000
_cell.length_b   1.000
_cell.length_c   1.000
_cell.angle_alpha   90.00
_cell.angle_beta   90.00
_cell.angle_gamma   90.00
#
_symmetry.space_group_name_H-M   'P 1'
#
loop_
_entity.id
_entity.type
_entity.pdbx_description
1 polymer ?
#
loop_
_entity_poly.entity_id
_entity_poly.type
_entity_poly.pdbx_seq_one_letter_code
_entity_poly.pdbx_strand_id
1 'polypeptide(L)'
;MTHLQEELFKLQDIAYRDFHSSLMPGVDKEAVIGVRIPVLRKFAKEYAKSGETEQFMRELPHKYYEENRMSCRTNIMKKIIFI
;
A
#
# COMPACT_ATOMS: atom_id res chain seq x y z
N MET A 1 13.78 -5.36 -0.37
CA MET A 1 12.83 -4.31 0.04
C MET A 1 12.91 -3.22 -1.01
N THR A 2 11.78 -2.77 -1.54
CA THR A 2 11.73 -1.60 -2.44
C THR A 2 11.72 -0.31 -1.63
N HIS A 3 12.05 0.83 -2.24
CA HIS A 3 11.96 2.13 -1.57
C HIS A 3 10.55 2.40 -1.02
N LEU A 4 9.52 2.01 -1.78
CA LEU A 4 8.12 2.05 -1.36
C LEU A 4 7.88 1.27 -0.06
N GLN A 5 8.41 0.04 0.03
CA GLN A 5 8.25 -0.79 1.22
C GLN A 5 8.91 -0.14 2.43
N GLU A 6 10.12 0.40 2.26
CA GLU A 6 10.82 1.10 3.34
C GLU A 6 10.01 2.28 3.89
N GLU A 7 9.43 3.10 3.01
CA GLU A 7 8.56 4.21 3.42
C GLU A 7 7.27 3.73 4.10
N LEU A 8 6.64 2.65 3.61
CA LEU A 8 5.47 2.06 4.25
C LEU A 8 5.79 1.50 5.65
N PHE A 9 6.96 0.87 5.82
CA PHE A 9 7.41 0.38 7.12
C PHE A 9 7.69 1.50 8.12
N LYS A 10 8.14 2.68 7.67
CA LYS A 10 8.27 3.85 8.55
C LYS A 10 6.91 4.35 9.09
N LEU A 11 5.83 4.08 8.38
CA LEU A 11 4.45 4.47 8.74
C LEU A 11 3.71 3.37 9.52
N GLN A 12 4.42 2.31 9.92
CA GLN A 12 3.86 1.16 10.63
C GLN A 12 3.30 1.54 12.00
N ASP A 13 2.09 1.07 12.28
CA ASP A 13 1.45 1.10 13.59
C ASP A 13 1.14 -0.36 14.01
N ILE A 14 1.99 -0.92 14.88
CA ILE A 14 1.92 -2.33 15.30
C ILE A 14 0.63 -2.61 16.08
N ALA A 15 0.21 -1.68 16.94
CA ALA A 15 -1.02 -1.82 17.70
C ALA A 15 -2.24 -1.85 16.75
N TYR A 16 -2.25 -0.97 15.76
CA TYR A 16 -3.28 -0.96 14.73
C TYR A 16 -3.25 -2.21 13.84
N ARG A 17 -2.06 -2.70 13.45
CA ARG A 17 -1.90 -3.95 12.70
C ARG A 17 -2.56 -5.11 13.43
N ASP A 18 -2.23 -5.28 14.71
CA ASP A 18 -2.68 -6.42 15.50
C ASP A 18 -4.20 -6.39 15.69
N PHE A 19 -4.76 -5.21 15.97
CA PHE A 19 -6.20 -5.00 15.99
C PHE A 19 -6.86 -5.28 14.63
N HIS A 20 -6.37 -4.68 13.55
CA HIS A 20 -6.98 -4.75 12.23
C HIS A 20 -6.88 -6.15 11.61
N SER A 21 -5.76 -6.85 11.78
CA SER A 21 -5.58 -8.23 11.32
C SER A 21 -6.53 -9.20 12.03
N SER A 22 -6.82 -8.99 13.33
CA SER A 22 -7.81 -9.80 14.06
C SER A 22 -9.23 -9.70 13.49
N LEU A 23 -9.55 -8.62 12.77
CA LEU A 23 -10.85 -8.40 12.14
C LEU A 23 -10.93 -8.98 10.72
N MET A 24 -9.83 -9.49 10.18
CA MET A 24 -9.72 -9.94 8.79
C MET A 24 -9.41 -11.45 8.72
N PRO A 25 -10.44 -12.31 8.75
CA PRO A 25 -10.23 -13.74 8.60
C PRO A 25 -9.62 -14.06 7.22
N GLY A 26 -8.57 -14.88 7.20
CA GLY A 26 -7.91 -15.34 5.96
C GLY A 26 -6.79 -14.44 5.43
N VAL A 27 -6.45 -13.34 6.11
CA VAL A 27 -5.27 -12.53 5.78
C VAL A 27 -4.17 -12.80 6.78
N ASP A 28 -2.98 -13.15 6.28
CA ASP A 28 -1.81 -13.35 7.11
C ASP A 28 -1.40 -12.04 7.81
N LYS A 29 -1.23 -12.09 9.12
CA LYS A 29 -0.76 -10.96 9.93
C LYS A 29 0.60 -10.45 9.45
N GLU A 30 1.46 -11.32 8.96
CA GLU A 30 2.78 -10.96 8.45
C GLU A 30 2.72 -10.20 7.11
N ALA A 31 1.62 -10.36 6.37
CA ALA A 31 1.36 -9.61 5.14
C ALA A 31 0.75 -8.22 5.41
N VAL A 32 0.44 -7.87 6.66
CA VAL A 32 -0.12 -6.56 7.04
C VAL A 32 0.97 -5.72 7.70
N ILE A 33 1.28 -4.56 7.12
CA ILE A 33 2.25 -3.64 7.71
C ILE A 33 1.63 -2.92 8.91
N GLY A 34 0.36 -2.50 8.81
CA GLY A 34 -0.33 -1.75 9.86
C GLY A 34 -0.38 -0.26 9.60
N VAL A 35 -0.62 0.18 8.36
CA VAL A 35 -0.72 1.61 8.05
C VAL A 35 -2.18 2.05 8.05
N ARG A 36 -2.49 3.11 8.81
CA ARG A 36 -3.84 3.67 8.82
C ARG A 36 -4.21 4.24 7.46
N ILE A 37 -5.44 3.97 6.99
CA ILE A 37 -5.94 4.39 5.67
C ILE A 37 -5.75 5.90 5.39
N PRO A 38 -5.98 6.84 6.35
CA PRO A 38 -5.76 8.26 6.09
C PRO A 38 -4.30 8.61 5.78
N VAL A 39 -3.35 7.97 6.47
CA VAL A 39 -1.91 8.15 6.26
C VAL A 39 -1.50 7.52 4.93
N LEU A 40 -1.95 6.28 4.69
CA LEU A 40 -1.74 5.55 3.45
C LEU A 40 -2.21 6.38 2.24
N ARG A 41 -3.38 7.02 2.32
CA ARG A 41 -3.91 7.90 1.25
C ARG A 41 -3.07 9.15 1.01
N LYS A 42 -2.50 9.75 2.06
CA LYS A 42 -1.62 10.93 1.91
C LYS A 42 -0.34 10.51 1.20
N PHE A 43 0.28 9.45 1.69
CA PHE A 43 1.46 8.85 1.10
C PHE A 43 1.24 8.47 -0.38
N ALA A 44 0.12 7.83 -0.73
CA ALA A 44 -0.22 7.50 -2.12
C ALA A 44 -0.25 8.70 -3.06
N LYS A 45 -0.80 9.81 -2.58
CA LYS A 45 -0.90 11.04 -3.38
C LYS A 45 0.45 11.70 -3.59
N GLU A 46 1.35 11.57 -2.63
CA GLU A 46 2.72 12.09 -2.72
C GLU A 46 3.57 11.19 -3.60
N TYR A 47 3.48 9.87 -3.42
CA TYR A 47 4.14 8.87 -4.25
C TYR A 47 3.68 8.94 -5.72
N ALA A 48 2.40 9.22 -5.97
CA ALA A 48 1.90 9.44 -7.33
C ALA A 48 2.56 10.62 -8.06
N LYS A 49 3.19 11.55 -7.34
CA LYS A 49 3.91 12.69 -7.93
C LYS A 49 5.39 12.40 -8.18
N SER A 50 5.96 11.35 -7.59
CA SER A 50 7.40 11.04 -7.74
C SER A 50 7.74 10.43 -9.10
N GLY A 51 6.75 9.93 -9.85
CA GLY A 51 6.94 9.29 -11.15
C GLY A 51 7.24 7.78 -11.07
N GLU A 52 7.52 7.23 -9.89
CA GLU A 52 7.80 5.80 -9.66
C GLU A 52 6.55 4.89 -9.68
N THR A 53 5.41 5.49 -9.98
CA THR A 53 4.11 4.83 -9.97
C THR A 53 4.00 3.73 -11.03
N GLU A 54 4.52 3.95 -12.24
CA GLU A 54 4.40 2.97 -13.32
C GLU A 54 5.17 1.68 -13.00
N GLN A 55 6.33 1.81 -12.38
CA GLN A 55 7.12 0.66 -11.94
C GLN A 55 6.37 -0.14 -10.88
N PHE A 56 5.80 0.54 -9.88
CA PHE A 56 4.98 -0.10 -8.86
C PHE A 56 3.80 -0.88 -9.47
N MET A 57 3.11 -0.33 -10.48
CA MET A 57 1.99 -1.02 -11.12
C MET A 57 2.40 -2.25 -11.95
N ARG A 58 3.66 -2.32 -12.40
CA ARG A 58 4.21 -3.47 -13.13
C ARG A 58 4.69 -4.59 -12.19
N GLU A 59 5.01 -4.26 -10.95
CA GLU A 59 5.45 -5.22 -9.93
C GLU A 59 4.23 -5.93 -9.30
N LEU A 60 3.73 -6.94 -10.02
CA LEU A 60 2.69 -7.87 -9.56
C LEU A 60 3.28 -9.28 -9.39
N PRO A 61 2.89 -10.05 -8.35
CA PRO A 61 1.97 -9.70 -7.25
C PRO A 61 2.61 -8.86 -6.14
N HIS A 62 1.83 -7.99 -5.50
CA HIS A 62 2.28 -7.23 -4.32
C HIS A 62 2.40 -8.12 -3.08
N LYS A 63 3.38 -7.82 -2.22
CA LYS A 63 3.70 -8.62 -1.04
C LYS A 63 2.83 -8.26 0.16
N TYR A 64 2.58 -6.97 0.35
CA TYR A 64 1.88 -6.45 1.52
C TYR A 64 0.45 -6.00 1.21
N TYR A 65 -0.42 -6.14 2.19
CA TYR A 65 -1.83 -5.76 2.10
C TYR A 65 -2.01 -4.27 1.78
N GLU A 66 -1.18 -3.41 2.38
CA GLU A 66 -1.18 -1.98 2.14
C GLU A 66 -0.79 -1.62 0.71
N GLU A 67 0.17 -2.32 0.10
CA GLU A 67 0.53 -2.16 -1.31
C GLU A 67 -0.68 -2.48 -2.20
N ASN A 68 -1.38 -3.58 -1.91
CA ASN A 68 -2.57 -3.95 -2.65
C ASN A 68 -3.73 -2.93 -2.46
N ARG A 69 -3.91 -2.41 -1.24
CA ARG A 69 -4.88 -1.33 -0.96
C ARG A 69 -4.50 -0.01 -1.65
N MET A 70 -3.22 0.28 -1.79
CA MET A 70 -2.70 1.48 -2.45
C MET A 70 -2.93 1.43 -3.95
N SER A 71 -2.59 0.30 -4.56
CA SER A 71 -2.74 0.02 -5.99
C SER A 71 -4.19 0.21 -6.45
N CYS A 72 -5.16 -0.40 -5.76
CA CYS A 72 -6.56 -0.30 -6.15
C CYS A 72 -7.19 1.09 -5.93
N ARG A 73 -6.66 1.90 -5.01
CA ARG A 73 -7.31 3.16 -4.57
C ARG A 73 -6.77 4.40 -5.25
N THR A 74 -5.56 4.37 -5.78
CA THR A 74 -5.02 5.53 -6.47
C THR A 74 -5.70 5.70 -7.83
N ASN A 75 -6.00 6.95 -8.22
CA ASN A 75 -6.47 7.31 -9.58
C ASN A 75 -5.46 6.92 -10.70
N ILE A 76 -4.36 6.27 -10.33
CA ILE A 76 -3.31 5.73 -11.18
C ILE A 76 -3.89 4.66 -12.12
N MET A 77 -4.75 3.75 -11.62
CA MET A 77 -5.46 2.80 -12.48
C MET A 77 -6.33 3.48 -13.55
N LYS A 78 -6.92 4.64 -13.24
CA LYS A 78 -7.71 5.41 -14.22
C LYS A 78 -6.86 6.04 -15.31
N LYS A 79 -5.56 6.25 -15.07
CA LYS A 79 -4.64 6.91 -16.02
C LYS A 79 -3.94 5.93 -16.96
N ILE A 80 -3.84 4.65 -16.59
CA ILE A 80 -3.18 3.60 -17.40
C ILE A 80 -4.18 2.75 -18.20
N ILE A 81 -5.41 2.56 -17.72
CA ILE A 81 -6.44 1.78 -18.45
C ILE A 81 -7.15 2.63 -19.52
N PHE A 82 -6.90 3.95 -19.56
CA PHE A 82 -7.55 4.89 -20.49
C PHE A 82 -6.57 5.58 -21.46
N ILE A 83 -5.46 4.92 -21.78
CA ILE A 83 -4.56 5.26 -22.89
C ILE A 83 -4.46 4.05 -23.80
#